data_AF-A0A538UCD2-F1
#
_entry.id   AF-A0A538UCD2-F1
#
_cell.length_a   1.000
_cell.length_b   1.000
_cell.length_c   1.000
_cell.angle_alpha   90.00
_cell.angle_beta   90.00
_cell.angle_gamma   90.00
#
_symmetry.space_group_name_H-M   'P 1'
#
loop_
_entity.id
_entity.type
_entity.pdbx_description
1 polymer ?
#
loop_
_entity_poly.entity_id
_entity_poly.type
_entity_poly.pdbx_seq_one_letter_code
_entity_poly.pdbx_strand_id
1 'polypeptide(L)'
;MQRKIRVLVGKPGLDGHDRGAKVVAASLRDAGMEVIYTGLHQTPEQIVEAAAQEDVDVVALSILSGAHMTLFPEVMKLMRTRGIGDRLLTGGGIIPAEDMATLAKRGVGRLFGPGASTQDIARYIRGWFDEAHRGEARVPARAGGKAVANAKAAPPKTKAVAMRKRALATVGAKPGAAAKPRATTNRKATAKPKPVARAKASSGRRRG
;
A
#
# COMPACT_ATOMS: atom_id res chain seq x y z
N MET A 1 -29.04 10.52 14.79
CA MET A 1 -28.73 9.54 13.72
C MET A 1 -27.29 9.07 13.87
N GLN A 2 -26.98 7.82 13.54
CA GLN A 2 -25.60 7.31 13.57
C GLN A 2 -24.81 7.80 12.34
N ARG A 3 -23.64 8.44 12.53
CA ARG A 3 -22.73 8.83 11.42
C ARG A 3 -22.39 7.62 10.55
N LYS A 4 -22.53 7.75 9.23
CA LYS A 4 -22.06 6.75 8.26
C LYS A 4 -20.54 6.89 8.06
N ILE A 5 -19.89 5.79 7.72
CA ILE A 5 -18.48 5.82 7.30
C ILE A 5 -18.46 6.41 5.88
N ARG A 6 -17.68 7.47 5.66
CA ARG A 6 -17.47 8.10 4.34
C ARG A 6 -16.21 7.52 3.70
N VAL A 7 -16.34 6.92 2.52
CA VAL A 7 -15.25 6.27 1.78
C VAL A 7 -15.09 6.92 0.41
N LEU A 8 -13.90 7.43 0.12
CA LEU A 8 -13.51 7.79 -1.24
C LEU A 8 -12.89 6.57 -1.93
N VAL A 9 -13.42 6.18 -3.09
CA VAL A 9 -12.85 5.17 -3.98
C VAL A 9 -12.17 5.88 -5.14
N GLY A 10 -10.83 5.87 -5.14
CA GLY A 10 -9.99 6.62 -6.07
C GLY A 10 -9.29 5.74 -7.10
N LYS A 11 -9.08 6.27 -8.31
CA LYS A 11 -8.24 5.66 -9.35
C LYS A 11 -7.12 6.61 -9.80
N PRO A 12 -5.93 6.51 -9.19
CA PRO A 12 -4.81 7.39 -9.48
C PRO A 12 -4.12 7.06 -10.81
N GLY A 13 -3.72 8.10 -11.55
CA GLY A 13 -2.96 7.99 -12.79
C GLY A 13 -3.74 7.36 -13.95
N LEU A 14 -3.03 6.90 -14.98
CA LEU A 14 -3.61 6.42 -16.25
C LEU A 14 -4.29 5.03 -16.18
N ASP A 15 -4.79 4.62 -15.01
CA ASP A 15 -5.38 3.29 -14.83
C ASP A 15 -6.88 3.23 -15.19
N GLY A 16 -7.15 2.97 -16.46
CA GLY A 16 -8.51 2.80 -17.00
C GLY A 16 -9.31 1.57 -16.54
N HIS A 17 -8.77 0.67 -15.71
CA HIS A 17 -9.43 -0.60 -15.35
C HIS A 17 -10.56 -0.45 -14.31
N ASP A 18 -11.71 0.07 -14.74
CA ASP A 18 -12.73 0.55 -13.81
C ASP A 18 -13.58 -0.52 -13.09
N ARG A 19 -13.70 -1.74 -13.64
CA ARG A 19 -14.64 -2.77 -13.16
C ARG A 19 -14.48 -3.05 -11.66
N GLY A 20 -13.25 -3.21 -11.18
CA GLY A 20 -12.97 -3.51 -9.77
C GLY A 20 -13.38 -2.36 -8.84
N ALA A 21 -13.05 -1.12 -9.19
CA ALA A 21 -13.41 0.06 -8.40
C ALA A 21 -14.93 0.24 -8.31
N LYS A 22 -15.66 0.08 -9.42
CA LYS A 22 -17.13 0.14 -9.44
C LYS A 22 -17.80 -0.94 -8.59
N VAL A 23 -17.33 -2.19 -8.65
CA VAL A 23 -17.87 -3.31 -7.86
C VAL A 23 -17.61 -3.09 -6.36
N VAL A 24 -16.41 -2.65 -5.97
CA VAL A 24 -16.12 -2.31 -4.57
C VAL A 24 -16.98 -1.12 -4.12
N ALA A 25 -17.09 -0.06 -4.92
CA ALA A 25 -17.89 1.12 -4.57
C ALA A 25 -19.38 0.79 -4.38
N ALA A 26 -19.96 -0.07 -5.23
CA ALA A 26 -21.32 -0.57 -5.05
C ALA A 26 -21.46 -1.36 -3.74
N SER A 27 -20.62 -2.39 -3.54
CA SER A 27 -20.71 -3.25 -2.36
C SER A 27 -20.45 -2.52 -1.03
N LEU A 28 -19.71 -1.42 -1.03
CA LEU A 28 -19.55 -0.56 0.16
C LEU A 28 -20.81 0.28 0.45
N ARG A 29 -21.55 0.73 -0.57
CA ARG A 29 -22.87 1.37 -0.39
C ARG A 29 -23.89 0.37 0.14
N ASP A 30 -23.90 -0.85 -0.38
CA ASP A 30 -24.76 -1.94 0.10
C ASP A 30 -24.44 -2.29 1.57
N ALA A 31 -23.19 -2.13 1.99
CA ALA A 31 -22.75 -2.25 3.38
C ALA A 31 -23.10 -1.02 4.27
N GLY A 32 -23.89 -0.07 3.76
CA GLY A 32 -24.40 1.10 4.49
C GLY A 32 -23.42 2.27 4.59
N MET A 33 -22.29 2.24 3.87
CA MET A 33 -21.31 3.33 3.83
C MET A 33 -21.72 4.40 2.82
N GLU A 34 -21.24 5.62 3.02
CA GLU A 34 -21.35 6.68 2.03
C GLU A 34 -20.12 6.62 1.13
N VAL A 35 -20.30 6.53 -0.19
CA VAL A 35 -19.19 6.22 -1.13
C VAL A 35 -19.10 7.23 -2.26
N ILE A 36 -18.06 8.05 -2.19
CA ILE A 36 -17.61 8.98 -3.23
C ILE A 36 -16.71 8.19 -4.18
N TYR A 37 -17.00 8.20 -5.48
CA TYR A 37 -16.15 7.56 -6.49
C TYR A 37 -15.61 8.64 -7.43
N THR A 38 -14.29 8.74 -7.55
CA THR A 38 -13.63 9.89 -8.20
C THR A 38 -13.62 9.85 -9.72
N GLY A 39 -14.06 8.76 -10.34
CA GLY A 39 -13.80 8.52 -11.76
C GLY A 39 -12.36 8.09 -12.04
N LEU A 40 -12.06 7.97 -13.34
CA LEU A 40 -10.76 7.59 -13.87
C LEU A 40 -9.79 8.78 -13.95
N HIS A 41 -8.51 8.48 -14.13
CA HIS A 41 -7.45 9.43 -14.53
C HIS A 41 -7.27 10.62 -13.57
N GLN A 42 -7.49 10.40 -12.27
CA GLN A 42 -7.28 11.42 -11.25
C GLN A 42 -5.81 11.47 -10.82
N THR A 43 -5.28 12.65 -10.53
CA THR A 43 -3.96 12.76 -9.88
C THR A 43 -4.06 12.45 -8.38
N PRO A 44 -2.95 12.07 -7.73
CA PRO A 44 -2.89 11.96 -6.27
C PRO A 44 -3.37 13.21 -5.54
N GLU A 45 -3.09 14.41 -6.06
CA GLU A 45 -3.55 15.68 -5.51
C GLU A 45 -5.07 15.82 -5.60
N GLN A 46 -5.68 15.50 -6.75
CA GLN A 46 -7.14 15.56 -6.93
C GLN A 46 -7.86 14.59 -5.97
N ILE A 47 -7.31 13.38 -5.81
CA ILE A 47 -7.85 12.37 -4.88
C ILE A 47 -7.78 12.86 -3.43
N VAL A 48 -6.66 13.45 -3.01
CA VAL A 48 -6.48 13.94 -1.63
C VAL A 48 -7.25 15.24 -1.37
N GLU A 49 -7.39 16.11 -2.36
CA GLU A 49 -8.25 17.30 -2.31
C GLU A 49 -9.71 16.87 -2.08
N ALA A 50 -10.24 15.98 -2.93
CA ALA A 50 -11.59 15.46 -2.78
C ALA A 50 -11.78 14.75 -1.42
N ALA A 51 -10.80 13.96 -0.97
CA ALA A 51 -10.84 13.30 0.35
C ALA A 51 -10.93 14.30 1.52
N ALA A 52 -10.24 15.44 1.42
CA ALA A 52 -10.27 16.49 2.44
C ALA A 52 -11.56 17.32 2.40
N GLN A 53 -12.03 17.69 1.21
CA GLN A 53 -13.29 18.43 1.01
C GLN A 53 -14.50 17.61 1.46
N GLU A 54 -14.50 16.31 1.16
CA GLU A 54 -15.55 15.36 1.57
C GLU A 54 -15.32 14.76 2.97
N ASP A 55 -14.42 15.30 3.80
CA ASP A 55 -14.10 14.84 5.17
C ASP A 55 -14.13 13.29 5.33
N VAL A 56 -13.48 12.56 4.41
CA VAL A 56 -13.68 11.11 4.34
C VAL A 56 -12.94 10.38 5.45
N ASP A 57 -13.51 9.28 5.92
CA ASP A 57 -12.88 8.41 6.91
C ASP A 57 -11.81 7.51 6.29
N VAL A 58 -12.00 7.18 5.00
CA VAL A 58 -11.21 6.20 4.25
C VAL A 58 -10.96 6.67 2.82
N VAL A 59 -9.71 6.54 2.38
CA VAL A 59 -9.28 6.64 0.98
C VAL A 59 -8.91 5.23 0.51
N ALA A 60 -9.71 4.67 -0.39
CA ALA A 60 -9.53 3.35 -0.97
C ALA A 60 -9.07 3.47 -2.44
N LEU A 61 -7.81 3.16 -2.73
CA LEU A 61 -7.27 3.24 -4.10
C LEU A 61 -7.44 1.94 -4.87
N SER A 62 -7.78 2.03 -6.16
CA SER A 62 -7.79 0.90 -7.10
C SER A 62 -6.69 1.09 -8.15
N ILE A 63 -5.65 0.24 -8.11
CA ILE A 63 -4.44 0.38 -8.92
C ILE A 63 -4.09 -0.95 -9.60
N LEU A 64 -4.31 -1.01 -10.91
CA LEU A 64 -4.00 -2.15 -11.77
C LEU A 64 -2.86 -1.83 -12.77
N SER A 65 -2.32 -0.61 -12.76
CA SER A 65 -1.24 -0.13 -13.64
C SER A 65 0.18 -0.53 -13.21
N GLY A 66 0.35 -1.25 -12.10
CA GLY A 66 1.66 -1.57 -11.53
C GLY A 66 2.37 -0.39 -10.84
N ALA A 67 1.79 0.81 -10.85
CA ALA A 67 2.35 2.02 -10.23
C ALA A 67 2.07 2.14 -8.71
N HIS A 68 1.61 1.07 -8.06
CA HIS A 68 1.22 1.07 -6.64
C HIS A 68 2.37 1.47 -5.69
N MET A 69 3.61 1.09 -6.00
CA MET A 69 4.79 1.47 -5.20
C MET A 69 5.14 2.96 -5.27
N THR A 70 4.61 3.69 -6.24
CA THR A 70 4.75 5.16 -6.35
C THR A 70 3.53 5.87 -5.78
N LEU A 71 2.34 5.46 -6.24
CA LEU A 71 1.09 6.18 -5.99
C LEU A 71 0.58 6.05 -4.55
N PHE A 72 0.76 4.90 -3.88
CA PHE A 72 0.39 4.79 -2.46
C PHE A 72 1.25 5.68 -1.55
N PRO A 73 2.60 5.67 -1.63
CA PRO A 73 3.44 6.60 -0.86
C PRO A 73 3.17 8.08 -1.17
N GLU A 74 2.86 8.41 -2.43
CA GLU A 74 2.54 9.77 -2.86
C GLU A 74 1.22 10.28 -2.26
N VAL A 75 0.14 9.51 -2.40
CA VAL A 75 -1.14 9.81 -1.74
C VAL A 75 -0.98 9.90 -0.23
N MET A 76 -0.22 8.99 0.42
CA MET A 76 0.03 9.06 1.86
C MET A 76 0.77 10.34 2.28
N LYS A 77 1.79 10.76 1.51
CA LYS A 77 2.53 12.02 1.74
C LYS A 77 1.56 13.20 1.66
N LEU A 78 0.76 13.27 0.60
CA LEU A 78 -0.21 14.34 0.38
C LEU A 78 -1.29 14.39 1.47
N MET A 79 -1.84 13.24 1.89
CA MET A 79 -2.80 13.16 3.01
C MET A 79 -2.23 13.76 4.30
N ARG A 80 -0.97 13.45 4.63
CA ARG A 80 -0.27 14.04 5.79
C ARG A 80 -0.10 15.56 5.63
N THR A 81 0.29 16.03 4.45
CA THR A 81 0.42 17.47 4.15
C THR A 81 -0.91 18.21 4.22
N ARG A 82 -2.04 17.58 3.87
CA ARG A 82 -3.38 18.17 3.97
C ARG A 82 -4.05 17.99 5.34
N GLY A 83 -3.37 17.43 6.33
CA GLY A 83 -3.91 17.26 7.68
C GLY A 83 -4.93 16.13 7.85
N ILE A 84 -5.08 15.26 6.85
CA ILE A 84 -5.95 14.06 6.88
C ILE A 84 -5.13 12.75 6.96
N GLY A 85 -3.92 12.83 7.50
CA GLY A 85 -3.00 11.69 7.65
C GLY A 85 -3.39 10.69 8.76
N ASP A 86 -4.50 10.97 9.47
CA ASP A 86 -5.18 10.10 10.44
C ASP A 86 -6.21 9.17 9.77
N ARG A 87 -6.64 9.47 8.54
CA ARG A 87 -7.63 8.70 7.78
C ARG A 87 -7.02 7.43 7.17
N LEU A 88 -7.84 6.39 6.99
CA LEU A 88 -7.37 5.12 6.47
C LEU A 88 -7.02 5.22 4.97
N LEU A 89 -5.75 5.06 4.64
CA LEU A 89 -5.33 4.77 3.26
C LEU A 89 -5.31 3.25 3.05
N THR A 90 -6.19 2.74 2.20
CA THR A 90 -6.36 1.31 1.87
C THR A 90 -6.53 1.14 0.36
N GLY A 91 -6.71 -0.08 -0.15
CA GLY A 91 -6.96 -0.27 -1.58
C GLY A 91 -6.67 -1.67 -2.10
N GLY A 92 -6.56 -1.79 -3.42
CA GLY A 92 -6.31 -3.07 -4.07
C GLY A 92 -6.07 -2.98 -5.57
N GLY A 93 -5.87 -4.16 -6.18
CA GLY A 93 -5.54 -4.32 -7.59
C GLY A 93 -4.51 -5.41 -7.80
N ILE A 94 -3.72 -5.32 -8.88
CA ILE A 94 -2.67 -6.29 -9.20
C ILE A 94 -1.38 -5.88 -8.51
N ILE A 95 -1.21 -6.29 -7.26
CA ILE A 95 -0.10 -5.89 -6.38
C ILE A 95 0.61 -7.16 -5.87
N PRO A 96 1.93 -7.32 -6.07
CA PRO A 96 2.70 -8.42 -5.49
C PRO A 96 2.65 -8.46 -3.95
N ALA A 97 2.70 -9.65 -3.35
CA ALA A 97 2.61 -9.80 -1.90
C ALA A 97 3.78 -9.11 -1.14
N GLU A 98 4.96 -9.09 -1.74
CA GLU A 98 6.15 -8.37 -1.24
C GLU A 98 5.97 -6.84 -1.24
N ASP A 99 5.32 -6.30 -2.27
CA ASP A 99 4.95 -4.89 -2.35
C ASP A 99 3.85 -4.55 -1.34
N MET A 100 2.84 -5.41 -1.19
CA MET A 100 1.83 -5.25 -0.14
C MET A 100 2.47 -5.20 1.26
N ALA A 101 3.40 -6.11 1.56
CA ALA A 101 4.12 -6.12 2.82
C ALA A 101 5.02 -4.87 3.01
N THR A 102 5.57 -4.34 1.91
CA THR A 102 6.40 -3.13 1.94
C THR A 102 5.56 -1.86 2.14
N LEU A 103 4.38 -1.78 1.52
CA LEU A 103 3.41 -0.70 1.71
C LEU A 103 2.80 -0.73 3.13
N ALA A 104 2.48 -1.91 3.65
CA ALA A 104 2.01 -2.08 5.04
C ALA A 104 3.04 -1.56 6.06
N LYS A 105 4.34 -1.87 5.88
CA LYS A 105 5.43 -1.34 6.73
C LYS A 105 5.56 0.19 6.66
N ARG A 106 5.08 0.84 5.59
CA ARG A 106 5.05 2.30 5.44
C ARG A 106 3.80 2.94 6.07
N GLY A 107 2.85 2.13 6.55
CA GLY A 107 1.59 2.60 7.15
C GLY A 107 0.41 2.65 6.19
N VAL A 108 0.48 2.00 5.02
CA VAL A 108 -0.73 1.72 4.23
C VAL A 108 -1.53 0.64 4.97
N GLY A 109 -2.86 0.76 4.96
CA GLY A 109 -3.77 -0.25 5.46
C GLY A 109 -3.70 -1.56 4.66
N ARG A 110 -4.56 -2.52 5.03
CA ARG A 110 -4.63 -3.82 4.34
C ARG A 110 -4.92 -3.61 2.85
N LEU A 111 -4.10 -4.23 2.00
CA LEU A 111 -4.31 -4.24 0.56
C LEU A 111 -5.00 -5.54 0.11
N PHE A 112 -5.78 -5.44 -0.96
CA PHE A 112 -6.62 -6.52 -1.47
C PHE A 112 -6.24 -6.88 -2.90
N GLY A 113 -5.87 -8.14 -3.13
CA GLY A 113 -5.53 -8.68 -4.45
C GLY A 113 -6.76 -8.96 -5.33
N PRO A 114 -6.55 -9.41 -6.57
CA PRO A 114 -7.64 -9.89 -7.42
C PRO A 114 -8.38 -11.06 -6.74
N GLY A 115 -9.71 -11.10 -6.91
CA GLY A 115 -10.58 -12.12 -6.28
C GLY A 115 -10.91 -11.88 -4.80
N ALA A 116 -10.43 -10.79 -4.19
CA ALA A 116 -10.80 -10.45 -2.81
C ALA A 116 -12.31 -10.24 -2.63
N SER A 117 -12.87 -10.79 -1.55
CA SER A 117 -14.27 -10.60 -1.19
C SER A 117 -14.57 -9.14 -0.84
N THR A 118 -15.56 -8.54 -1.50
CA THR A 118 -16.00 -7.17 -1.17
C THR A 118 -16.55 -7.06 0.25
N GLN A 119 -17.11 -8.15 0.79
CA GLN A 119 -17.53 -8.20 2.19
C GLN A 119 -16.34 -8.13 3.16
N ASP A 120 -15.19 -8.71 2.81
CA ASP A 120 -13.97 -8.59 3.65
C ASP A 120 -13.42 -7.18 3.64
N ILE A 121 -13.50 -6.48 2.50
CA ILE A 121 -13.15 -5.05 2.40
C ILE A 121 -14.07 -4.23 3.31
N ALA A 122 -15.39 -4.45 3.23
CA ALA A 122 -16.37 -3.77 4.08
C ALA A 122 -16.18 -4.08 5.58
N ARG A 123 -15.93 -5.34 5.95
CA ARG A 123 -15.62 -5.75 7.33
C ARG A 123 -14.35 -5.10 7.84
N TYR A 124 -13.29 -5.08 7.04
CA TYR A 124 -12.01 -4.45 7.40
C TYR A 124 -12.16 -2.96 7.65
N ILE A 125 -12.82 -2.23 6.74
CA ILE A 125 -13.07 -0.79 6.88
C ILE A 125 -13.87 -0.50 8.16
N ARG A 126 -14.94 -1.26 8.42
CA ARG A 126 -15.77 -1.07 9.62
C ARG A 126 -14.98 -1.34 10.90
N GLY A 127 -14.23 -2.45 10.96
CA GLY A 127 -13.41 -2.79 12.11
C GLY A 127 -12.33 -1.73 12.42
N TRP A 128 -11.66 -1.20 11.39
CA TRP A 128 -10.72 -0.10 11.56
C TRP A 128 -11.41 1.17 12.08
N PHE A 129 -12.57 1.53 11.51
CA PHE A 129 -13.32 2.72 11.92
C PHE A 129 -13.79 2.64 13.38
N ASP A 130 -14.33 1.48 13.79
CA ASP A 130 -14.81 1.23 15.15
C ASP A 130 -13.66 1.18 16.17
N GLU A 131 -12.46 0.76 15.76
CA GLU A 131 -11.24 0.84 16.57
C GLU A 131 -10.74 2.29 16.71
N ALA A 132 -10.68 3.04 15.60
CA ALA A 132 -10.22 4.43 15.58
C ALA A 132 -11.12 5.38 16.40
N HIS A 133 -12.43 5.11 16.46
CA HIS A 133 -13.40 5.92 17.22
C HIS A 133 -13.81 5.29 18.56
N ARG A 134 -13.05 4.31 19.07
CA ARG A 134 -13.38 3.61 20.32
C ARG A 134 -13.32 4.57 21.53
N GLY A 135 -14.49 4.87 22.08
CA GLY A 135 -14.64 5.77 23.23
C GLY A 135 -15.15 7.17 22.87
N GLU A 136 -15.18 7.52 21.58
CA GLU A 136 -15.94 8.68 21.11
C GLU A 136 -17.38 8.23 20.85
N ALA A 137 -18.36 8.85 21.52
CA ALA A 137 -19.78 8.53 21.32
C ALA A 137 -20.22 8.91 19.89
N ARG A 138 -20.13 7.95 18.96
CA ARG A 138 -20.32 8.01 17.49
C ARG A 138 -20.66 9.41 16.97
N VAL A 139 -19.62 10.26 16.97
CA VAL A 139 -19.73 11.71 16.80
C VAL A 139 -20.46 12.02 15.49
N PRO A 140 -21.43 12.95 15.47
CA PRO A 140 -22.02 13.41 14.21
C PRO A 140 -20.93 13.90 13.25
N ALA A 141 -21.19 13.85 11.94
CA ALA A 141 -20.25 14.28 10.91
C ALA A 141 -19.70 15.69 11.23
N ARG A 142 -18.38 15.90 11.06
CA ARG A 142 -17.76 17.18 11.41
C ARG A 142 -18.32 18.24 10.48
N ALA A 143 -19.06 19.19 11.05
CA ALA A 143 -19.73 20.22 10.28
C ALA A 143 -18.73 21.18 9.65
N GLY A 144 -18.57 21.11 8.32
CA GLY A 144 -17.92 22.11 7.47
C GLY A 144 -16.40 22.24 7.66
N GLY A 145 -15.65 22.01 6.59
CA GLY A 145 -14.19 22.20 6.59
C GLY A 145 -13.82 23.63 7.01
N LYS A 146 -13.17 23.78 8.17
CA LYS A 146 -12.46 25.02 8.49
C LYS A 146 -11.21 25.10 7.63
N ALA A 147 -11.10 26.19 6.87
CA ALA A 147 -9.90 26.52 6.11
C ALA A 147 -8.66 26.44 7.02
N VAL A 148 -7.68 25.63 6.62
CA VAL A 148 -6.44 25.48 7.37
C VAL A 148 -5.56 26.69 7.09
N ALA A 149 -5.71 27.73 7.93
CA ALA A 149 -4.74 28.81 8.00
C ALA A 149 -3.34 28.23 8.30
N ASN A 150 -2.34 28.76 7.61
CA ASN A 150 -0.99 28.20 7.58
C ASN A 150 -0.33 28.24 8.96
N ALA A 151 -0.28 27.10 9.66
CA ALA A 151 0.30 26.98 11.00
C ALA A 151 1.28 25.81 11.07
N LYS A 152 2.54 26.14 11.38
CA LYS A 152 3.68 25.22 11.51
C LYS A 152 3.53 24.33 12.75
N ALA A 153 2.70 23.29 12.67
CA ALA A 153 2.44 22.35 13.76
C ALA A 153 3.34 21.10 13.66
N ALA A 154 4.01 20.76 14.76
CA ALA A 154 4.77 19.51 14.89
C ALA A 154 3.82 18.29 14.85
N PRO A 155 4.25 17.13 14.33
CA PRO A 155 3.38 15.96 14.22
C PRO A 155 2.94 15.46 15.61
N PRO A 156 1.67 15.03 15.76
CA PRO A 156 1.21 14.42 17.00
C PRO A 156 2.01 13.15 17.28
N LYS A 157 2.52 13.02 18.51
CA LYS A 157 3.26 11.85 18.97
C LYS A 157 2.30 10.66 19.08
N THR A 158 2.18 9.88 18.01
CA THR A 158 1.49 8.59 18.06
C THR A 158 2.18 7.70 19.10
N LYS A 159 1.44 7.32 20.15
CA LYS A 159 1.95 6.43 21.19
C LYS A 159 2.33 5.11 20.54
N ALA A 160 3.61 4.74 20.64
CA ALA A 160 4.05 3.41 20.26
C ALA A 160 3.26 2.37 21.08
N VAL A 161 2.64 1.41 20.41
CA VAL A 161 1.99 0.26 21.05
C VAL A 161 3.10 -0.61 21.62
N ALA A 162 3.45 -0.35 22.88
CA ALA A 162 4.49 -1.06 23.59
C ALA A 162 3.98 -2.43 24.05
N MET A 163 4.46 -3.51 23.43
CA MET A 163 4.18 -4.88 23.86
C MET A 163 5.48 -5.61 24.29
N ARG A 164 5.89 -5.34 25.54
CA ARG A 164 6.86 -6.07 26.38
C ARG A 164 6.37 -5.85 27.84
N LYS A 165 6.45 -6.78 28.79
CA LYS A 165 7.29 -7.97 28.96
C LYS A 165 6.74 -8.84 30.12
N ARG A 166 6.82 -10.16 30.06
CA ARG A 166 6.94 -11.11 31.19
C ARG A 166 7.31 -12.50 30.61
N ALA A 167 8.20 -13.30 31.17
CA ALA A 167 9.14 -13.12 32.28
C ALA A 167 10.49 -13.82 31.93
N LEU A 168 11.53 -13.65 32.75
CA LEU A 168 12.86 -14.23 32.50
C LEU A 168 13.47 -14.75 33.80
N ALA A 169 13.60 -16.07 33.92
CA ALA A 169 14.31 -16.87 34.93
C ALA A 169 14.13 -18.37 34.53
N THR A 170 15.08 -19.30 34.61
CA THR A 170 16.47 -19.25 35.12
C THR A 170 17.30 -20.45 34.61
N VAL A 171 18.62 -20.26 34.45
CA VAL A 171 19.73 -21.27 34.52
C VAL A 171 19.78 -22.44 33.50
N GLY A 172 20.96 -22.69 32.90
CA GLY A 172 21.23 -23.94 32.15
C GLY A 172 22.47 -23.98 31.23
N ALA A 173 23.67 -23.96 31.81
CA ALA A 173 24.97 -24.44 31.28
C ALA A 173 25.41 -24.27 29.79
N LYS A 174 26.58 -23.64 29.61
CA LYS A 174 27.62 -23.94 28.60
C LYS A 174 28.78 -24.68 29.34
N PRO A 175 29.77 -25.37 28.70
CA PRO A 175 30.48 -24.91 27.50
C PRO A 175 30.94 -25.98 26.48
N GLY A 176 31.54 -25.50 25.37
CA GLY A 176 32.30 -26.31 24.42
C GLY A 176 33.09 -25.42 23.45
N ALA A 177 34.42 -25.40 23.60
CA ALA A 177 35.37 -24.87 22.60
C ALA A 177 35.78 -26.03 21.65
N ALA A 178 36.44 -25.88 20.49
CA ALA A 178 37.04 -24.73 19.79
C ALA A 178 36.72 -24.88 18.25
N ALA A 179 37.43 -24.41 17.22
CA ALA A 179 38.70 -23.67 17.06
C ALA A 179 38.73 -22.88 15.72
N LYS A 180 39.83 -22.16 15.47
CA LYS A 180 40.28 -21.57 14.19
C LYS A 180 41.82 -21.43 14.26
N PRO A 181 42.56 -21.10 13.17
CA PRO A 181 42.40 -21.48 11.76
C PRO A 181 43.75 -21.97 11.17
N ARG A 182 43.81 -22.34 9.87
CA ARG A 182 45.06 -22.26 9.11
C ARG A 182 44.83 -22.01 7.62
N ALA A 183 45.76 -21.29 7.00
CA ALA A 183 45.70 -20.83 5.61
C ALA A 183 46.71 -21.59 4.74
N THR A 184 46.46 -21.66 3.44
CA THR A 184 47.52 -21.76 2.42
C THR A 184 47.11 -21.10 1.11
N THR A 185 48.06 -20.40 0.50
CA THR A 185 48.04 -19.84 -0.86
C THR A 185 48.29 -20.93 -1.91
N ASN A 186 47.85 -20.78 -3.18
CA ASN A 186 48.64 -20.19 -4.29
C ASN A 186 48.09 -20.48 -5.73
N ARG A 187 48.49 -19.61 -6.69
CA ARG A 187 48.69 -19.83 -8.17
C ARG A 187 47.55 -20.25 -9.15
N LYS A 188 47.04 -19.24 -9.86
CA LYS A 188 47.31 -18.89 -11.29
C LYS A 188 47.36 -19.99 -12.40
N ALA A 189 46.42 -19.93 -13.35
CA ALA A 189 46.58 -20.22 -14.80
C ALA A 189 45.37 -19.62 -15.58
N THR A 190 45.44 -18.53 -16.36
CA THR A 190 45.93 -18.36 -17.76
C THR A 190 45.55 -19.44 -18.77
N ALA A 191 44.51 -19.20 -19.59
CA ALA A 191 44.50 -19.48 -21.05
C ALA A 191 43.27 -18.86 -21.76
N LYS A 192 43.52 -18.20 -22.90
CA LYS A 192 42.59 -17.91 -24.02
C LYS A 192 43.40 -18.19 -25.30
N PRO A 193 42.82 -18.73 -26.39
CA PRO A 193 42.27 -17.82 -27.40
C PRO A 193 41.03 -18.34 -28.19
N LYS A 194 40.55 -17.49 -29.11
CA LYS A 194 39.53 -17.68 -30.18
C LYS A 194 40.21 -18.19 -31.50
N PRO A 195 39.58 -18.16 -32.70
CA PRO A 195 38.32 -18.77 -33.18
C PRO A 195 38.44 -19.50 -34.56
N VAL A 196 37.46 -20.33 -34.94
CA VAL A 196 37.22 -20.85 -36.32
C VAL A 196 35.77 -21.40 -36.39
N ALA A 197 35.02 -21.47 -37.50
CA ALA A 197 35.16 -20.89 -38.85
C ALA A 197 33.77 -20.75 -39.54
N ARG A 198 33.75 -20.43 -40.85
CA ARG A 198 32.61 -19.93 -41.65
C ARG A 198 32.18 -20.93 -42.75
N ALA A 199 30.87 -21.10 -42.99
CA ALA A 199 30.24 -21.61 -44.23
C ALA A 199 28.88 -20.89 -44.41
N LYS A 200 28.55 -20.23 -45.53
CA LYS A 200 28.14 -20.75 -46.87
C LYS A 200 26.96 -21.73 -46.81
N ALA A 201 25.96 -21.72 -47.70
CA ALA A 201 25.43 -20.73 -48.65
C ALA A 201 24.19 -21.35 -49.33
N SER A 202 23.04 -20.67 -49.42
CA SER A 202 21.88 -21.20 -50.17
C SER A 202 20.86 -20.14 -50.59
N SER A 203 20.95 -19.68 -51.85
CA SER A 203 19.89 -18.91 -52.52
C SER A 203 19.84 -19.16 -54.04
N GLY A 204 19.88 -20.43 -54.44
CA GLY A 204 19.57 -20.85 -55.80
C GLY A 204 18.06 -20.83 -56.04
N ARG A 205 17.50 -19.71 -56.53
CA ARG A 205 16.12 -19.62 -57.01
C ARG A 205 16.12 -19.52 -58.53
N ARG A 206 16.04 -20.65 -59.24
CA ARG A 206 15.68 -20.68 -60.67
C ARG A 206 14.17 -20.71 -60.83
N ARG A 207 13.70 -20.10 -61.93
CA ARG A 207 12.31 -20.20 -62.44
C ARG A 207 12.18 -21.45 -63.32
N GLY A 208 10.95 -21.91 -63.51
CA GLY A 208 10.56 -23.08 -64.29
C GLY A 208 9.17 -23.47 -63.84
#